data_AF-A0A930GXS2-F1
#
_entry.id   AF-A0A930GXS2-F1
#
_cell.length_a   1.000
_cell.length_b   1.000
_cell.length_c   1.000
_cell.angle_alpha   90.00
_cell.angle_beta   90.00
_cell.angle_gamma   90.00
#
_symmetry.space_group_name_H-M   'P 1'
#
loop_
_entity.id
_entity.type
_entity.pdbx_description
1 polymer ?
#
loop_
_entity_poly.entity_id
_entity_poly.type
_entity_poly.pdbx_seq_one_letter_code
_entity_poly.pdbx_strand_id
1 'polypeptide(L)' 'MKKYTVTGMSCAACQARVEKAVGKLPGVTSCSVSLLTN' A
#
# COMPACT_ATOMS: atom_id res chain seq x y z
N MET A 1 13.84 4.14 -6.11
CA MET A 1 12.62 3.52 -5.53
C MET A 1 11.48 4.52 -5.63
N LYS A 2 10.37 4.17 -6.29
CA LYS A 2 9.23 5.09 -6.47
C LYS A 2 8.31 5.01 -5.24
N LYS A 3 8.01 6.17 -4.64
CA LYS A 3 7.09 6.30 -3.49
C LYS A 3 5.81 6.98 -3.99
N TYR A 4 4.66 6.45 -3.61
CA TYR A 4 3.37 7.01 -3.97
C TYR A 4 2.61 7.36 -2.69
N THR A 5 2.15 8.60 -2.59
CA THR A 5 1.28 9.03 -1.49
C THR A 5 -0.14 8.62 -1.82
N VAL A 6 -0.72 7.74 -1.02
CA VAL A 6 -2.11 7.31 -1.17
C VAL A 6 -2.94 8.02 -0.11
N THR A 7 -3.78 8.95 -0.53
CA THR A 7 -4.73 9.63 0.36
C THR A 7 -5.98 8.76 0.55
N GLY A 8 -6.56 8.76 1.76
CA GLY A 8 -7.79 8.01 2.07
C GLY A 8 -7.59 6.66 2.77
N MET A 9 -6.36 6.22 3.03
CA MET A 9 -6.13 5.11 3.96
C MET A 9 -6.19 5.61 5.41
N SER A 10 -7.40 5.66 5.98
CA SER A 10 -7.62 6.12 7.36
C SER A 10 -7.56 4.99 8.39
N CYS A 11 -7.43 3.73 7.95
CA CYS A 11 -7.57 2.57 8.83
C CYS A 11 -6.57 1.45 8.50
N ALA A 12 -6.16 0.68 9.50
CA ALA A 12 -5.28 -0.49 9.31
C ALA A 12 -5.89 -1.53 8.35
N ALA A 13 -7.23 -1.68 8.34
CA ALA A 13 -7.92 -2.55 7.39
C ALA A 13 -7.83 -2.03 5.93
N CYS A 14 -7.71 -0.72 5.75
CA CYS A 14 -7.58 -0.04 4.48
C CYS A 14 -6.18 -0.31 3.91
N GLN A 15 -5.15 -0.17 4.74
CA GLN A 15 -3.77 -0.57 4.42
C GLN A 15 -3.71 -2.03 3.96
N ALA A 16 -4.24 -2.96 4.75
CA ALA A 16 -4.19 -4.39 4.44
C ALA A 16 -4.90 -4.75 3.11
N ARG A 17 -6.00 -4.07 2.78
CA ARG A 17 -6.68 -4.23 1.49
C ARG A 17 -5.83 -3.75 0.33
N VAL A 18 -5.23 -2.56 0.45
CA VAL A 18 -4.39 -1.98 -0.60
C VAL A 18 -3.14 -2.83 -0.82
N GLU A 19 -2.45 -3.24 0.25
CA GLU A 19 -1.25 -4.08 0.14
C GLU A 19 -1.54 -5.40 -0.56
N LYS A 20 -2.66 -6.06 -0.23
CA LYS A 20 -3.12 -7.27 -0.94
C LYS A 20 -3.51 -7.02 -2.39
N ALA A 21 -4.18 -5.91 -2.67
CA ALA A 21 -4.58 -5.57 -4.04
C ALA A 21 -3.36 -5.29 -4.93
N VAL A 22 -2.39 -4.53 -4.40
CA VAL A 22 -1.16 -4.19 -5.11
C VAL A 22 -0.25 -5.41 -5.26
N GLY A 23 -0.17 -6.28 -4.24
CA GLY A 23 0.59 -7.53 -4.34
C GLY A 23 0.03 -8.53 -5.36
N LYS A 24 -1.25 -8.40 -5.76
CA LYS A 24 -1.84 -9.20 -6.84
C LYS A 24 -1.56 -8.64 -8.24
N LEU A 25 -0.98 -7.45 -8.35
CA LEU A 25 -0.69 -6.85 -9.65
C LEU A 25 0.50 -7.58 -10.31
N PRO A 26 0.42 -7.90 -11.60
CA PRO A 26 1.51 -8.53 -12.32
C PRO A 26 2.73 -7.60 -12.36
N GLY A 27 3.87 -8.09 -11.87
CA GLY A 27 5.13 -7.33 -11.82
C GLY A 27 5.48 -6.74 -10.44
N VAL A 28 4.64 -6.93 -9.42
CA VAL A 28 4.94 -6.53 -8.05
C VAL A 28 5.63 -7.67 -7.30
N THR A 29 6.95 -7.57 -7.10
CA THR A 29 7.74 -8.57 -6.37
C THR A 29 7.66 -8.41 -4.86
N SER A 30 7.54 -7.17 -4.38
CA SER A 30 7.37 -6.84 -2.96
C SER A 30 6.75 -5.46 -2.84
N CYS A 31 5.68 -5.35 -2.03
CA CYS A 31 5.02 -4.09 -1.74
C CYS A 31 4.82 -3.99 -0.24
N SER A 32 5.21 -2.85 0.34
CA SER A 32 4.98 -2.56 1.75
C SER A 32 4.21 -1.26 1.83
N VAL A 33 3.03 -1.31 2.44
CA VAL A 33 2.17 -0.16 2.63
C VAL A 33 2.27 0.21 4.10
N SER A 34 2.74 1.42 4.38
CA SER A 34 2.83 1.94 5.74
C SER A 34 1.97 3.19 5.87
N LEU A 35 1.13 3.23 6.89
CA LEU A 35 0.33 4.40 7.28
C LEU A 35 1.16 5.47 8.00
N LEU A 36 2.47 5.26 8.19
CA LEU A 36 3.35 6.26 8.79
C LEU A 36 3.48 7.46 7.85
N THR A 37 2.64 8.47 8.08
CA THR A 37 2.82 9.83 7.61
C THR A 37 3.77 10.53 8.58
N ASN A 38 5.08 10.47 8.30
CA ASN A 38 6.04 11.42 8.87
C ASN A 38 6.63 12.27 7.75
#